data_AF-A0A2T4ULH0-F1
#
_entry.id   AF-A0A2T4ULH0-F1
#
_cell.length_a   1.000
_cell.length_b   1.000
_cell.length_c   1.000
_cell.angle_alpha   90.00
_cell.angle_beta   90.00
_cell.angle_gamma   90.00
#
_symmetry.space_group_name_H-M   'P 1'
#
loop_
_entity.id
_entity.type
_entity.pdbx_description
1 polymer ?
#
loop_
_entity_poly.entity_id
_entity_poly.type
_entity_poly.pdbx_seq_one_letter_code
_entity_poly.pdbx_strand_id
1 'polypeptide(L)'
;MNRNFTRTAALLAGTAALAIAGCGDDGESGGGGDEQDIEAVVSKALSTTDPEVKCVETVTSGFVTAVYGSVDACRTAETPKPDDDPRPTGASVSDVQVDGDKATAQVTVQGGDSDGAKGEISFEKADGDWKVSDLGVSFLRSQLTTSIEQGSFDASDGPLAEKSVRDCVGAGFQKLDDAAFKKLAYAAIGDKEPDANFVKVITDCAAQAGGSGASTGASGAEEDSSASSEDASGSSDEDVSLLRSQFESGIRQSAERDGASAEQIDCVLEELRSTISEDEIVAAVGQDKAVLTELSQRTAKAIQGCD
;
A
#
# COMPACT_ATOMS: atom_id res chain seq x y z
N MET A 1 -20.36 -2.40 30.32
CA MET A 1 -20.92 -3.54 31.08
C MET A 1 -19.78 -4.24 31.78
N ASN A 2 -19.74 -4.15 33.11
CA ASN A 2 -18.78 -4.80 33.98
C ASN A 2 -18.96 -6.32 33.95
N ARG A 3 -17.88 -7.07 33.73
CA ARG A 3 -17.72 -8.41 34.30
C ARG A 3 -16.28 -8.65 34.76
N ASN A 4 -16.16 -8.59 36.09
CA ASN A 4 -15.08 -9.15 36.90
C ASN A 4 -14.80 -10.61 36.51
N PHE A 5 -13.53 -10.99 36.40
CA PHE A 5 -13.12 -12.38 36.57
C PHE A 5 -12.13 -12.48 37.74
N THR A 6 -12.63 -13.07 38.81
CA THR A 6 -11.92 -13.37 40.05
C THR A 6 -11.24 -14.73 39.94
N ARG A 7 -9.94 -14.72 40.26
CA ARG A 7 -9.06 -15.79 40.78
C ARG A 7 -9.68 -17.18 41.05
N THR A 8 -8.98 -18.23 40.60
CA THR A 8 -8.75 -19.45 41.41
C THR A 8 -7.36 -20.00 41.15
N ALA A 9 -6.53 -19.99 42.20
CA ALA A 9 -5.26 -20.69 42.27
C ALA A 9 -5.50 -22.16 42.61
N ALA A 10 -4.78 -23.08 41.96
CA ALA A 10 -4.66 -24.47 42.37
C ALA A 10 -3.17 -24.82 42.53
N LEU A 11 -2.71 -24.79 43.78
CA LEU A 11 -1.48 -25.42 44.24
C LEU A 11 -1.74 -26.93 44.36
N LEU A 12 -1.01 -27.74 43.59
CA LEU A 12 -0.87 -29.17 43.83
C LEU A 12 0.62 -29.48 43.97
N ALA A 13 1.02 -29.62 45.24
CA ALA A 13 2.30 -30.19 45.64
C ALA A 13 2.19 -31.71 45.59
N GLY A 14 3.05 -32.36 44.81
CA GLY A 14 3.14 -33.82 44.71
C GLY A 14 4.54 -34.23 44.29
N THR A 15 5.42 -34.42 45.26
CA THR A 15 6.77 -34.97 45.07
C THR A 15 6.67 -36.49 44.93
N ALA A 16 7.03 -37.03 43.77
CA ALA A 16 7.29 -38.45 43.59
C ALA A 16 8.62 -38.62 42.83
N ALA A 17 9.67 -39.00 43.56
CA ALA A 17 10.92 -39.46 42.99
C ALA A 17 10.78 -40.93 42.59
N LEU A 18 10.79 -41.20 41.28
CA LEU A 18 10.94 -42.53 40.72
C LEU A 18 12.07 -42.48 39.68
N ALA A 19 13.23 -43.01 40.08
CA ALA A 19 14.32 -43.33 39.19
C ALA A 19 13.92 -44.53 38.33
N ILE A 20 13.72 -44.31 37.03
CA ILE A 20 13.65 -45.38 36.03
C ILE A 20 14.80 -45.16 35.07
N ALA A 21 15.86 -45.95 35.25
CA ALA A 21 16.82 -46.24 34.19
C ALA A 21 16.12 -47.18 33.20
N GLY A 22 15.53 -46.62 32.16
CA GLY A 22 14.91 -47.34 31.04
C GLY A 22 15.63 -46.97 29.75
N CYS A 23 16.42 -47.91 29.23
CA CYS A 23 16.95 -47.88 27.87
C CYS A 23 15.82 -48.04 26.85
N GLY A 24 15.90 -47.28 25.76
CA GLY A 24 15.30 -47.64 24.47
C GLY A 24 13.78 -47.50 24.43
N ASP A 25 13.29 -46.28 24.45
CA ASP A 25 12.05 -45.95 23.77
C ASP A 25 12.48 -45.17 22.53
N ASP A 26 12.29 -45.79 21.36
CA ASP A 26 12.26 -45.14 20.05
C ASP A 26 11.12 -44.11 20.11
N GLY A 27 11.40 -43.02 20.82
CA GLY A 27 10.48 -41.93 21.05
C GLY A 27 10.28 -41.26 19.72
N GLU A 28 9.20 -41.66 19.07
CA GLU A 28 8.47 -40.95 18.03
C GLU A 28 8.27 -39.52 18.54
N SER A 29 9.31 -38.71 18.36
CA SER A 29 9.35 -37.30 18.65
C SER A 29 8.43 -36.68 17.61
N GLY A 30 7.13 -36.69 17.92
CA GLY A 30 6.11 -35.83 17.33
C GLY A 30 6.38 -34.36 17.69
N GLY A 31 7.63 -33.93 17.55
CA GLY A 31 7.98 -32.54 17.46
C GLY A 31 7.59 -32.12 16.06
N GLY A 32 6.58 -31.27 15.95
CA GLY A 32 6.42 -30.47 14.73
C GLY A 32 7.77 -29.81 14.49
N GLY A 33 8.42 -30.16 13.37
CA GLY A 33 9.71 -29.58 13.04
C GLY A 33 9.56 -28.07 12.82
N ASP A 34 10.68 -27.34 12.87
CA ASP A 34 10.71 -25.89 12.62
C ASP A 34 9.94 -25.51 11.34
N GLU A 35 9.91 -26.38 10.32
CA GLU A 35 9.10 -26.21 9.10
C GLU A 35 7.59 -26.08 9.37
N GLN A 36 7.02 -26.91 10.23
CA GLN A 36 5.60 -26.88 10.58
C GLN A 36 5.26 -25.64 11.41
N ASP A 37 6.18 -25.23 12.30
CA ASP A 37 6.03 -24.01 13.08
C ASP A 37 6.10 -22.76 12.19
N ILE A 38 6.98 -22.76 11.18
CA ILE A 38 7.07 -21.68 10.19
C ILE A 38 5.79 -21.63 9.33
N GLU A 39 5.27 -22.77 8.88
CA GLU A 39 3.99 -22.80 8.16
C GLU A 39 2.84 -22.27 9.02
N ALA A 40 2.79 -22.66 10.29
CA ALA A 40 1.80 -22.19 11.25
C ALA A 40 1.87 -20.67 11.47
N VAL A 41 3.08 -20.09 11.65
CA VAL A 41 3.20 -18.64 11.85
C VAL A 41 2.84 -17.86 10.59
N VAL A 42 3.22 -18.33 9.39
CA VAL A 42 2.85 -17.68 8.12
C VAL A 42 1.34 -17.69 7.93
N SER A 43 0.70 -18.86 8.09
CA SER A 43 -0.75 -19.00 7.95
C SER A 43 -1.48 -18.11 8.95
N LYS A 44 -1.03 -18.08 10.22
CA LYS A 44 -1.60 -17.23 11.26
C LYS A 44 -1.41 -15.73 10.97
N ALA A 45 -0.22 -15.31 10.52
CA ALA A 45 0.11 -13.92 10.22
C ALA A 45 -0.76 -13.34 9.09
N LEU A 46 -1.04 -14.16 8.07
CA LEU A 46 -1.81 -13.75 6.89
C LEU A 46 -3.33 -13.77 7.12
N SER A 47 -3.83 -14.76 7.87
CA SER A 47 -5.28 -14.98 8.03
C SER A 47 -5.91 -14.30 9.25
N THR A 48 -5.11 -13.90 10.25
CA THR A 48 -5.66 -13.29 11.47
C THR A 48 -6.23 -11.88 11.22
N THR A 49 -7.30 -11.55 11.93
CA THR A 49 -7.87 -10.20 12.05
C THR A 49 -7.62 -9.58 13.42
N ASP A 50 -6.99 -10.31 14.34
CA ASP A 50 -6.63 -9.80 15.67
C ASP A 50 -5.31 -9.01 15.59
N PRO A 51 -5.32 -7.68 15.83
CA PRO A 51 -4.11 -6.87 15.78
C PRO A 51 -3.06 -7.29 16.81
N GLU A 52 -3.44 -7.87 17.95
CA GLU A 52 -2.48 -8.35 18.94
C GLU A 52 -1.68 -9.54 18.41
N VAL A 53 -2.38 -10.49 17.80
CA VAL A 53 -1.76 -11.64 17.16
C VAL A 53 -0.85 -11.19 16.03
N LYS A 54 -1.30 -10.25 15.20
CA LYS A 54 -0.54 -9.77 14.04
C LYS A 54 0.69 -8.96 14.43
N CYS A 55 0.58 -8.09 15.44
CA CYS A 55 1.64 -7.15 15.80
C CYS A 55 2.61 -7.65 16.89
N VAL A 56 2.25 -8.69 17.66
CA VAL A 56 3.08 -9.15 18.80
C VAL A 56 3.45 -10.62 18.70
N GLU A 57 2.50 -11.47 18.29
CA GLU A 57 2.73 -12.92 18.29
C GLU A 57 3.42 -13.41 17.01
N THR A 58 3.03 -12.88 15.85
CA THR A 58 3.46 -13.42 14.54
C THR A 58 4.65 -12.72 13.91
N VAL A 59 5.00 -11.52 14.39
CA VAL A 59 6.10 -10.70 13.87
C VAL A 59 7.09 -10.32 14.98
N THR A 60 8.35 -10.10 14.61
CA THR A 60 9.37 -9.61 15.56
C THR A 60 9.17 -8.13 15.89
N SER A 61 9.70 -7.68 17.03
CA SER A 61 9.69 -6.25 17.40
C SER A 61 10.50 -5.39 16.41
N GLY A 62 11.56 -5.94 15.82
CA GLY A 62 12.35 -5.32 14.76
C GLY A 62 11.52 -5.06 13.51
N PHE A 63 10.73 -6.06 13.08
CA PHE A 63 9.79 -5.93 11.97
C PHE A 63 8.77 -4.82 12.22
N VAL A 64 8.12 -4.83 13.39
CA VAL A 64 7.12 -3.82 13.77
C VAL A 64 7.70 -2.41 13.72
N THR A 65 8.91 -2.23 14.25
CA THR A 65 9.58 -0.94 14.26
C THR A 65 9.92 -0.47 12.84
N ALA A 66 10.38 -1.39 11.97
CA ALA A 66 10.69 -1.07 10.59
C ALA A 66 9.44 -0.66 9.79
N VAL A 67 8.36 -1.42 9.91
CA VAL A 67 7.14 -1.26 9.10
C VAL A 67 6.22 -0.18 9.69
N TYR A 68 5.89 -0.25 10.97
CA TYR A 68 4.88 0.60 11.61
C TYR A 68 5.49 1.66 12.54
N GLY A 69 6.74 1.50 12.97
CA GLY A 69 7.42 2.42 13.89
C GLY A 69 7.18 2.12 15.38
N SER A 70 6.02 1.56 15.74
CA SER A 70 5.72 1.09 17.09
C SER A 70 4.63 0.01 17.09
N VAL A 71 4.50 -0.73 18.20
CA VAL A 71 3.43 -1.73 18.37
C VAL A 71 2.05 -1.08 18.37
N ASP A 72 1.89 0.08 18.99
CA ASP A 72 0.60 0.76 19.01
C ASP A 72 0.20 1.26 17.61
N ALA A 73 1.15 1.77 16.82
CA ALA A 73 0.91 2.13 15.42
C ALA A 73 0.51 0.90 14.59
N CYS A 74 1.18 -0.24 14.80
CA CYS A 74 0.81 -1.50 14.16
C CYS A 74 -0.63 -1.91 14.50
N ARG A 75 -1.00 -1.88 15.79
CA ARG A 75 -2.37 -2.24 16.21
C ARG A 75 -3.43 -1.32 15.59
N THR A 76 -3.15 -0.03 15.52
CA THR A 76 -4.05 0.94 14.87
C THR A 76 -4.19 0.66 13.37
N ALA A 77 -3.07 0.43 12.67
CA ALA A 77 -3.08 0.14 11.24
C ALA A 77 -3.77 -1.19 10.90
N GLU A 78 -3.60 -2.21 11.74
CA GLU A 78 -4.15 -3.56 11.54
C GLU A 78 -5.56 -3.75 12.12
N THR A 79 -6.16 -2.72 12.70
CA THR A 79 -7.54 -2.78 13.18
C THR A 79 -8.49 -2.97 12.00
N PRO A 80 -9.30 -4.05 11.97
CA PRO A 80 -10.19 -4.32 10.84
C PRO A 80 -11.17 -3.18 10.57
N LYS A 81 -11.32 -2.80 9.30
CA LYS A 81 -12.30 -1.82 8.84
C LYS A 81 -13.44 -2.53 8.09
N PRO A 82 -14.67 -1.95 8.06
CA PRO A 82 -15.82 -2.58 7.42
C PRO A 82 -15.63 -2.89 5.93
N ASP A 83 -14.83 -2.06 5.26
CA ASP A 83 -14.55 -2.13 3.82
C ASP A 83 -13.17 -2.73 3.54
N ASP A 84 -12.58 -3.47 4.51
CA ASP A 84 -11.33 -4.17 4.27
C ASP A 84 -11.51 -5.26 3.20
N ASP A 85 -10.55 -5.32 2.28
CA ASP A 85 -10.49 -6.34 1.25
C ASP A 85 -10.49 -7.76 1.83
N PRO A 86 -10.96 -8.76 1.05
CA PRO A 86 -10.93 -10.15 1.47
C PRO A 86 -9.50 -10.57 1.86
N ARG A 87 -9.31 -10.98 3.12
CA ARG A 87 -8.01 -11.45 3.59
C ARG A 87 -7.63 -12.80 2.96
N PRO A 88 -6.33 -13.08 2.82
CA PRO A 88 -5.86 -14.42 2.49
C PRO A 88 -6.40 -15.47 3.47
N THR A 89 -6.75 -16.64 2.94
CA THR A 89 -7.22 -17.78 3.75
C THR A 89 -6.07 -18.66 4.23
N GLY A 90 -4.88 -18.49 3.66
CA GLY A 90 -3.68 -19.20 4.07
C GLY A 90 -2.48 -18.91 3.16
N ALA A 91 -1.50 -19.81 3.22
CA ALA A 91 -0.35 -19.80 2.32
C ALA A 91 0.25 -21.20 2.20
N SER A 92 0.95 -21.45 1.10
CA SER A 92 1.88 -22.57 0.98
C SER A 92 3.30 -22.12 1.32
N VAL A 93 3.99 -22.92 2.14
CA VAL A 93 5.39 -22.71 2.50
C VAL A 93 6.25 -23.82 1.88
N SER A 94 7.39 -23.45 1.34
CA SER A 94 8.35 -24.35 0.69
C SER A 94 9.78 -23.85 0.87
N ASP A 95 10.77 -24.69 0.53
CA ASP A 95 12.19 -24.34 0.55
C ASP A 95 12.65 -23.73 1.90
N VAL A 96 12.18 -24.31 3.01
CA VAL A 96 12.53 -23.84 4.35
C VAL A 96 14.01 -24.13 4.63
N GLN A 97 14.76 -23.08 5.01
CA GLN A 97 16.16 -23.18 5.41
C GLN A 97 16.31 -22.65 6.83
N VAL A 98 16.69 -23.51 7.76
CA VAL A 98 16.87 -23.15 9.17
C VAL A 98 18.36 -23.10 9.52
N ASP A 99 18.79 -21.97 10.10
CA ASP A 99 20.14 -21.74 10.63
C ASP A 99 20.04 -21.24 12.09
N GLY A 100 20.01 -22.19 13.02
CA GLY A 100 19.83 -21.91 14.45
C GLY A 100 18.50 -21.22 14.74
N ASP A 101 18.57 -19.97 15.19
CA ASP A 101 17.40 -19.15 15.54
C ASP A 101 16.91 -18.28 14.36
N LYS A 102 17.37 -18.55 13.14
CA LYS A 102 16.94 -17.86 11.92
C LYS A 102 16.45 -18.84 10.88
N ALA A 103 15.51 -18.42 10.05
CA ALA A 103 15.09 -19.20 8.90
C ALA A 103 14.68 -18.33 7.72
N THR A 104 14.71 -18.89 6.52
CA THR A 104 14.07 -18.34 5.32
C THR A 104 13.14 -19.39 4.72
N ALA A 105 12.08 -18.94 4.04
CA ALA A 105 11.20 -19.83 3.31
C ALA A 105 10.58 -19.12 2.11
N GLN A 106 10.23 -19.88 1.07
CA GLN A 106 9.42 -19.41 -0.04
C GLN A 106 7.94 -19.55 0.33
N VAL A 107 7.23 -18.42 0.30
CA VAL A 107 5.81 -18.35 0.64
C VAL A 107 5.00 -18.02 -0.61
N THR A 108 3.87 -18.70 -0.79
CA THR A 108 2.84 -18.36 -1.79
C THR A 108 1.51 -18.14 -1.08
N VAL A 109 0.94 -16.95 -1.22
CA VAL A 109 -0.33 -16.55 -0.60
C VAL A 109 -1.50 -17.27 -1.28
N GLN A 110 -2.50 -17.67 -0.49
CA GLN A 110 -3.73 -18.29 -0.95
C GLN A 110 -4.96 -17.48 -0.55
N GLY A 111 -5.80 -17.15 -1.52
CA GLY A 111 -7.02 -16.36 -1.34
C GLY A 111 -6.77 -14.86 -1.14
N GLY A 112 -7.87 -14.12 -1.15
CA GLY A 112 -7.86 -12.65 -1.05
C GLY A 112 -7.26 -11.96 -2.27
N ASP A 113 -7.04 -10.65 -2.14
CA ASP A 113 -6.54 -9.81 -3.25
C ASP A 113 -5.04 -9.98 -3.52
N SER A 114 -4.36 -10.74 -2.67
CA SER A 114 -2.96 -11.13 -2.82
C SER A 114 -2.81 -12.59 -3.26
N ASP A 115 -3.87 -13.25 -3.75
CA ASP A 115 -3.81 -14.64 -4.18
C ASP A 115 -2.73 -14.88 -5.26
N GLY A 116 -1.88 -15.87 -5.01
CA GLY A 116 -0.76 -16.21 -5.88
C GLY A 116 0.49 -15.33 -5.74
N ALA A 117 0.45 -14.29 -4.89
CA ALA A 117 1.66 -13.53 -4.56
C ALA A 117 2.69 -14.45 -3.89
N LYS A 118 3.95 -14.37 -4.31
CA LYS A 118 4.99 -15.30 -3.87
C LYS A 118 6.38 -14.69 -3.70
N GLY A 119 7.17 -15.27 -2.81
CA GLY A 119 8.57 -14.92 -2.63
C GLY A 119 9.11 -15.27 -1.25
N GLU A 120 10.35 -14.89 -1.02
CA GLU A 120 11.07 -15.22 0.21
C GLU A 120 10.60 -14.36 1.39
N ILE A 121 10.42 -15.00 2.55
CA ILE A 121 10.19 -14.37 3.85
C ILE A 121 11.26 -14.86 4.82
N SER A 122 11.76 -13.96 5.66
CA SER A 122 12.70 -14.30 6.74
C SER A 122 11.99 -14.41 8.08
N PHE A 123 12.50 -15.30 8.92
CA PHE A 123 11.99 -15.61 10.24
C PHE A 123 13.11 -15.55 11.27
N GLU A 124 12.74 -15.26 12.51
CA GLU A 124 13.61 -15.29 13.68
C GLU A 124 12.86 -15.94 14.85
N LYS A 125 13.56 -16.77 15.62
CA LYS A 125 13.03 -17.36 16.84
C LYS A 125 13.15 -16.34 17.99
N ALA A 126 12.01 -15.89 18.50
CA ALA A 126 11.91 -14.91 19.59
C ALA A 126 11.07 -15.51 20.72
N ASP A 127 11.64 -15.55 21.94
CA ASP A 127 11.03 -16.15 23.13
C ASP A 127 10.67 -17.65 22.96
N GLY A 128 11.35 -18.34 22.04
CA GLY A 128 11.14 -19.76 21.74
C GLY A 128 10.20 -20.00 20.55
N ASP A 129 9.50 -18.98 20.06
CA ASP A 129 8.54 -19.07 18.95
C ASP A 129 9.13 -18.47 17.66
N TRP A 130 8.85 -19.09 16.52
CA TRP A 130 9.18 -18.50 15.21
C TRP A 130 8.28 -17.30 14.91
N LYS A 131 8.87 -16.21 14.44
CA LYS A 131 8.16 -14.99 14.03
C LYS A 131 8.70 -14.46 12.71
N VAL A 132 7.86 -13.79 11.94
CA VAL A 132 8.28 -13.07 10.73
C VAL A 132 9.18 -11.91 11.12
N SER A 133 10.40 -11.91 10.59
CA SER A 133 11.39 -10.86 10.84
C SER A 133 11.53 -9.90 9.66
N ASP A 134 11.25 -10.36 8.44
CA ASP A 134 11.38 -9.54 7.24
C ASP A 134 10.56 -10.11 6.07
N LEU A 135 9.93 -9.21 5.30
CA LEU A 135 9.34 -9.56 4.00
C LEU A 135 10.39 -9.30 2.91
N GLY A 136 10.80 -10.35 2.20
CA GLY A 136 11.77 -10.26 1.13
C GLY A 136 11.26 -9.41 -0.03
N VAL A 137 12.17 -8.76 -0.75
CA VAL A 137 11.79 -7.85 -1.85
C VAL A 137 11.07 -8.58 -2.97
N SER A 138 11.43 -9.84 -3.24
CA SER A 138 10.71 -10.68 -4.22
C SER A 138 9.24 -10.87 -3.83
N PHE A 139 8.97 -11.08 -2.54
CA PHE A 139 7.62 -11.27 -2.03
C PHE A 139 6.81 -9.97 -2.13
N LEU A 140 7.39 -8.85 -1.67
CA LEU A 140 6.75 -7.53 -1.74
C LEU A 140 6.46 -7.10 -3.19
N ARG A 141 7.39 -7.34 -4.12
CA ARG A 141 7.18 -7.07 -5.55
C ARG A 141 6.07 -7.94 -6.13
N SER A 142 6.03 -9.21 -5.76
CA SER A 142 4.97 -10.11 -6.20
C SER A 142 3.62 -9.69 -5.65
N GLN A 143 3.53 -9.30 -4.38
CA GLN A 143 2.29 -8.78 -3.80
C GLN A 143 1.79 -7.55 -4.56
N LEU A 144 2.66 -6.56 -4.79
CA LEU A 144 2.29 -5.37 -5.56
C LEU A 144 1.76 -5.72 -6.96
N THR A 145 2.46 -6.59 -7.69
CA THR A 145 2.03 -7.01 -9.03
C THR A 145 0.65 -7.69 -8.97
N THR A 146 0.47 -8.62 -8.03
CA THR A 146 -0.80 -9.30 -7.82
C THR A 146 -1.92 -8.32 -7.49
N SER A 147 -1.71 -7.37 -6.57
CA SER A 147 -2.71 -6.36 -6.20
C SER A 147 -3.06 -5.43 -7.36
N ILE A 148 -2.09 -5.08 -8.22
CA ILE A 148 -2.35 -4.27 -9.42
C ILE A 148 -3.16 -5.05 -10.47
N GLU A 149 -2.86 -6.34 -10.64
CA GLU A 149 -3.49 -7.20 -11.64
C GLU A 149 -4.89 -7.66 -11.23
N GLN A 150 -5.08 -7.97 -9.94
CA GLN A 150 -6.28 -8.62 -9.40
C GLN A 150 -7.15 -7.67 -8.57
N GLY A 151 -6.62 -6.52 -8.14
CA GLY A 151 -7.35 -5.56 -7.32
C GLY A 151 -8.61 -5.04 -8.01
N SER A 152 -9.65 -4.82 -7.22
CA SER A 152 -10.88 -4.19 -7.67
C SER A 152 -10.69 -2.67 -7.66
N PHE A 153 -10.32 -2.11 -8.80
CA PHE A 153 -10.25 -0.66 -8.97
C PHE A 153 -11.54 -0.12 -9.59
N ASP A 154 -12.19 0.81 -8.91
CA ASP A 154 -13.38 1.50 -9.41
C ASP A 154 -13.11 2.98 -9.68
N ALA A 155 -14.13 3.72 -10.14
CA ALA A 155 -13.98 5.12 -10.52
C ALA A 155 -13.54 6.04 -9.37
N SER A 156 -13.74 5.64 -8.11
CA SER A 156 -13.30 6.39 -6.93
C SER A 156 -11.79 6.28 -6.69
N ASP A 157 -11.10 5.30 -7.29
CA ASP A 157 -9.64 5.15 -7.24
C ASP A 157 -8.87 6.13 -8.15
N GLY A 158 -9.60 7.05 -8.80
CA GLY A 158 -9.01 8.11 -9.61
C GLY A 158 -8.21 7.55 -10.79
N PRO A 159 -6.97 8.00 -11.05
CA PRO A 159 -6.17 7.51 -12.18
C PRO A 159 -5.92 5.99 -12.13
N LEU A 160 -5.93 5.38 -10.94
CA LEU A 160 -5.71 3.95 -10.80
C LEU A 160 -6.93 3.12 -11.25
N ALA A 161 -8.09 3.73 -11.49
CA ALA A 161 -9.21 3.08 -12.17
C ALA A 161 -8.84 2.64 -13.60
N GLU A 162 -7.92 3.37 -14.24
CA GLU A 162 -7.46 3.11 -15.60
C GLU A 162 -6.36 2.04 -15.63
N LYS A 163 -6.61 0.93 -16.35
CA LYS A 163 -5.64 -0.18 -16.43
C LYS A 163 -4.29 0.26 -16.98
N SER A 164 -4.26 1.17 -17.95
CA SER A 164 -3.00 1.67 -18.53
C SER A 164 -2.13 2.41 -17.50
N VAL A 165 -2.75 3.19 -16.61
CA VAL A 165 -2.06 3.87 -15.51
C VAL A 165 -1.54 2.83 -14.52
N ARG A 166 -2.35 1.84 -14.15
CA ARG A 166 -1.95 0.73 -13.28
C ARG A 166 -0.75 -0.06 -13.81
N ASP A 167 -0.81 -0.45 -15.08
CA ASP A 167 0.29 -1.15 -15.76
C ASP A 167 1.57 -0.30 -15.75
N CYS A 168 1.45 1.02 -16.00
CA CYS A 168 2.57 1.94 -15.93
C CYS A 168 3.14 2.05 -14.51
N VAL A 169 2.30 2.22 -13.50
CA VAL A 169 2.70 2.34 -12.10
C VAL A 169 3.40 1.07 -11.63
N GLY A 170 2.83 -0.09 -11.94
CA GLY A 170 3.45 -1.39 -11.68
C GLY A 170 4.84 -1.48 -12.31
N ALA A 171 4.97 -1.16 -13.61
CA ALA A 171 6.25 -1.14 -14.29
C ALA A 171 7.24 -0.10 -13.71
N GLY A 172 6.76 1.03 -13.23
CA GLY A 172 7.55 2.06 -12.56
C GLY A 172 8.16 1.57 -11.26
N PHE A 173 7.36 0.94 -10.40
CA PHE A 173 7.85 0.36 -9.16
C PHE A 173 8.79 -0.83 -9.35
N GLN A 174 8.60 -1.62 -10.42
CA GLN A 174 9.54 -2.68 -10.79
C GLN A 174 10.95 -2.18 -11.16
N LYS A 175 11.10 -0.89 -11.50
CA LYS A 175 12.40 -0.28 -11.85
C LYS A 175 13.15 0.31 -10.67
N LEU A 176 12.50 0.47 -9.50
CA LEU A 176 13.19 0.91 -8.29
C LEU A 176 14.21 -0.14 -7.88
N ASP A 177 15.35 0.29 -7.31
CA ASP A 177 16.25 -0.66 -6.65
C ASP A 177 15.58 -1.28 -5.43
N ASP A 178 16.10 -2.41 -4.97
CA ASP A 178 15.48 -3.20 -3.91
C ASP A 178 15.36 -2.46 -2.58
N ALA A 179 16.31 -1.59 -2.24
CA ALA A 179 16.25 -0.82 -1.00
C ALA A 179 15.17 0.28 -1.08
N ALA A 180 15.12 1.00 -2.20
CA ALA A 180 14.08 2.00 -2.47
C ALA A 180 12.69 1.37 -2.50
N PHE A 181 12.53 0.25 -3.21
CA PHE A 181 11.27 -0.49 -3.29
C PHE A 181 10.82 -1.01 -1.92
N LYS A 182 11.73 -1.60 -1.14
CA LYS A 182 11.38 -2.13 0.18
C LYS A 182 10.94 -1.03 1.14
N LYS A 183 11.64 0.11 1.13
CA LYS A 183 11.26 1.28 1.92
C LYS A 183 9.86 1.77 1.55
N LEU A 184 9.57 1.86 0.25
CA LEU A 184 8.26 2.20 -0.28
C LEU A 184 7.17 1.22 0.19
N ALA A 185 7.41 -0.07 0.02
CA ALA A 185 6.46 -1.12 0.39
C ALA A 185 6.17 -1.12 1.90
N TYR A 186 7.20 -0.94 2.74
CA TYR A 186 7.02 -0.84 4.19
C TYR A 186 6.29 0.44 4.62
N ALA A 187 6.48 1.53 3.88
CA ALA A 187 5.70 2.74 4.10
C ALA A 187 4.22 2.50 3.79
N ALA A 188 3.90 1.85 2.67
CA ALA A 188 2.53 1.51 2.29
C ALA A 188 1.86 0.57 3.31
N ILE A 189 2.52 -0.51 3.72
CA ILE A 189 1.99 -1.45 4.74
C ILE A 189 1.76 -0.75 6.08
N GLY A 190 2.67 0.13 6.47
CA GLY A 190 2.61 0.85 7.74
C GLY A 190 1.65 2.04 7.76
N ASP A 191 0.87 2.26 6.71
CA ASP A 191 0.01 3.45 6.52
C ASP A 191 0.79 4.77 6.72
N LYS A 192 2.05 4.78 6.27
CA LYS A 192 2.93 5.95 6.33
C LYS A 192 2.72 6.79 5.08
N GLU A 193 2.95 8.09 5.23
CA GLU A 193 2.90 9.02 4.11
C GLU A 193 3.80 8.53 2.95
N PRO A 194 3.27 8.49 1.71
CA PRO A 194 4.05 8.07 0.56
C PRO A 194 5.23 9.03 0.36
N ASP A 195 6.38 8.49 -0.01
CA ASP A 195 7.54 9.33 -0.31
C ASP A 195 7.44 9.99 -1.70
N ALA A 196 8.33 10.94 -1.97
CA ALA A 196 8.36 11.66 -3.24
C ALA A 196 8.55 10.72 -4.46
N ASN A 197 9.18 9.56 -4.31
CA ASN A 197 9.33 8.61 -5.41
C ASN A 197 8.00 7.94 -5.76
N PHE A 198 7.20 7.58 -4.75
CA PHE A 198 5.84 7.06 -4.95
C PHE A 198 5.01 8.03 -5.79
N VAL A 199 4.94 9.28 -5.31
CA VAL A 199 4.15 10.35 -5.92
C VAL A 199 4.64 10.60 -7.34
N LYS A 200 5.95 10.63 -7.54
CA LYS A 200 6.55 10.80 -8.86
C LYS A 200 6.16 9.68 -9.84
N VAL A 201 6.21 8.41 -9.43
CA VAL A 201 5.83 7.29 -10.30
C VAL A 201 4.38 7.40 -10.75
N ILE A 202 3.46 7.69 -9.82
CA ILE A 202 2.03 7.82 -10.14
C ILE A 202 1.77 9.02 -11.04
N THR A 203 2.35 10.18 -10.72
CA THR A 203 2.17 11.41 -11.51
C THR A 203 2.74 11.27 -12.93
N ASP A 204 3.94 10.70 -13.08
CA ASP A 204 4.53 10.41 -14.39
C ASP A 204 3.64 9.47 -15.22
N CYS A 205 3.03 8.46 -14.59
CA CYS A 205 2.16 7.50 -15.26
C CYS A 205 0.79 8.09 -15.64
N ALA A 206 0.20 8.89 -14.76
CA ALA A 206 -1.04 9.61 -15.04
C ALA A 206 -0.85 10.60 -16.20
N ALA A 207 0.28 11.32 -16.23
CA ALA A 207 0.62 12.24 -17.32
C ALA A 207 0.77 11.51 -18.67
N GLN A 208 1.42 10.34 -18.69
CA GLN A 208 1.57 9.52 -19.90
C GLN A 208 0.21 9.00 -20.44
N ALA A 209 -0.70 8.63 -19.55
CA ALA A 209 -2.03 8.18 -19.93
C ALA A 209 -2.89 9.33 -20.49
N GLY A 210 -2.82 10.52 -19.89
CA GLY A 210 -3.53 11.72 -20.36
C GLY A 210 -2.98 12.28 -21.67
N GLY A 211 -1.67 12.21 -21.89
CA GLY A 211 -1.00 12.76 -23.08
C GLY A 211 -1.10 11.89 -24.34
N SER A 212 -1.49 10.63 -24.22
CA SER A 212 -1.57 9.71 -25.38
C SER A 212 -2.78 9.96 -26.31
N GLY A 213 -3.60 10.99 -26.03
CA GLY A 213 -4.63 11.49 -26.96
C GLY A 213 -4.06 12.33 -28.12
N ALA A 214 -2.81 12.80 -28.02
CA ALA A 214 -2.15 13.56 -29.07
C ALA A 214 -0.98 12.77 -29.66
N SER A 215 -1.03 12.47 -30.96
CA SER A 215 0.08 11.98 -31.78
C SER A 215 0.49 10.49 -31.64
N THR A 216 -0.31 9.61 -32.22
CA THR A 216 0.23 8.46 -33.00
C THR A 216 -0.22 8.55 -34.46
N GLY A 217 0.09 9.68 -35.07
CA GLY A 217 0.05 9.84 -36.53
C GLY A 217 1.47 9.93 -37.08
N ALA A 218 2.15 8.79 -37.27
CA ALA A 218 3.13 8.58 -38.35
C ALA A 218 3.89 7.25 -38.19
N SER A 219 3.67 6.32 -39.13
CA SER A 219 4.70 5.99 -40.12
C SER A 219 4.15 5.03 -41.17
N GLY A 220 3.87 5.57 -42.36
CA GLY A 220 3.59 4.79 -43.56
C GLY A 220 3.24 5.66 -44.76
N ALA A 221 4.29 6.12 -45.48
CA ALA A 221 4.43 6.41 -46.93
C ALA A 221 3.23 6.98 -47.72
N GLU A 222 3.33 7.88 -48.70
CA GLU A 222 4.36 8.66 -49.39
C GLU A 222 3.56 9.68 -50.26
N GLU A 223 4.14 10.86 -50.51
CA GLU A 223 3.94 11.81 -51.65
C GLU A 223 2.48 12.06 -52.16
N ASP A 224 1.94 13.27 -52.20
CA ASP A 224 2.38 14.40 -53.04
C ASP A 224 1.32 15.52 -52.97
N SER A 225 1.69 16.72 -53.45
CA SER A 225 0.81 17.83 -53.89
C SER A 225 0.32 18.87 -52.87
N SER A 226 1.11 19.95 -52.76
CA SER A 226 0.74 21.37 -52.88
C SER A 226 -0.72 21.81 -52.72
N ALA A 227 -0.99 22.65 -51.72
CA ALA A 227 -1.79 23.89 -51.85
C ALA A 227 -1.71 24.77 -50.58
N SER A 228 -1.56 26.07 -50.81
CA SER A 228 -1.50 27.16 -49.84
C SER A 228 -2.87 27.52 -49.24
N SER A 229 -2.92 27.89 -47.95
CA SER A 229 -3.83 28.90 -47.32
C SER A 229 -3.50 28.96 -45.81
N GLU A 230 -2.97 30.07 -45.29
CA GLU A 230 -3.67 31.22 -44.68
C GLU A 230 -4.23 30.95 -43.27
N ASP A 231 -3.51 31.53 -42.29
CA ASP A 231 -3.90 32.00 -40.96
C ASP A 231 -5.17 31.41 -40.31
N ALA A 232 -4.97 30.35 -39.52
CA ALA A 232 -5.91 29.95 -38.48
C ALA A 232 -5.22 30.05 -37.11
N SER A 233 -5.37 31.22 -36.48
CA SER A 233 -5.19 31.41 -35.04
C SER A 233 -6.31 30.65 -34.30
N GLY A 234 -6.26 29.33 -34.33
CA GLY A 234 -7.08 28.49 -33.45
C GLY A 234 -6.43 28.51 -32.08
N SER A 235 -7.01 29.23 -31.14
CA SER A 235 -6.77 28.96 -29.71
C SER A 235 -6.98 27.47 -29.50
N SER A 236 -5.89 26.74 -29.31
CA SER A 236 -5.93 25.41 -28.73
C SER A 236 -6.57 25.56 -27.37
N ASP A 237 -7.88 25.29 -27.30
CA ASP A 237 -8.59 25.08 -26.04
C ASP A 237 -7.73 24.13 -25.24
N GLU A 238 -7.16 24.69 -24.18
CA GLU A 238 -6.02 24.18 -23.46
C GLU A 238 -6.35 22.78 -22.95
N ASP A 239 -5.47 21.81 -23.22
CA ASP A 239 -5.50 20.51 -22.58
C ASP A 239 -5.41 20.74 -21.05
N VAL A 240 -6.57 20.90 -20.41
CA VAL A 240 -6.66 21.02 -18.96
C VAL A 240 -6.06 19.74 -18.41
N SER A 241 -4.96 19.87 -17.67
CA SER A 241 -4.25 18.71 -17.16
C SER A 241 -5.21 17.85 -16.33
N LEU A 242 -5.02 16.53 -16.38
CA LEU A 242 -5.79 15.60 -15.55
C LEU A 242 -5.66 15.95 -14.05
N LEU A 243 -4.48 16.41 -13.62
CA LEU A 243 -4.21 16.81 -12.25
C LEU A 243 -5.04 18.01 -11.82
N ARG A 244 -5.15 19.04 -12.67
CA ARG A 244 -6.02 20.19 -12.43
C ARG A 244 -7.47 19.78 -12.36
N SER A 245 -7.93 18.94 -13.28
CA SER A 245 -9.30 18.42 -13.25
C SER A 245 -9.60 17.68 -11.94
N GLN A 246 -8.66 16.89 -11.41
CA GLN A 246 -8.83 16.18 -10.14
C GLN A 246 -8.78 17.11 -8.94
N PHE A 247 -7.85 18.06 -8.92
CA PHE A 247 -7.76 19.10 -7.90
C PHE A 247 -9.07 19.90 -7.80
N GLU A 248 -9.58 20.38 -8.93
CA GLU A 248 -10.82 21.13 -9.01
C GLU A 248 -12.04 20.28 -8.61
N SER A 249 -12.08 19.00 -9.00
CA SER A 249 -13.13 18.06 -8.58
C SER A 249 -13.14 17.84 -7.06
N GLY A 250 -11.95 17.70 -6.45
CA GLY A 250 -11.82 17.58 -4.99
C GLY A 250 -12.31 18.83 -4.25
N ILE A 251 -12.01 20.02 -4.77
CA ILE A 251 -12.51 21.29 -4.21
C ILE A 251 -14.03 21.38 -4.36
N ARG A 252 -14.58 21.05 -5.53
CA ARG A 252 -16.03 21.03 -5.76
C ARG A 252 -16.74 20.10 -4.77
N GLN A 253 -16.29 18.85 -4.62
CA GLN A 253 -16.90 17.91 -3.67
C GLN A 253 -16.81 18.38 -2.21
N SER A 254 -15.68 19.00 -1.82
CA SER A 254 -15.53 19.55 -0.48
C SER A 254 -16.49 20.72 -0.25
N ALA A 255 -16.57 21.66 -1.19
CA ALA A 255 -17.43 22.84 -1.09
C ALA A 255 -18.93 22.49 -1.12
N GLU A 256 -19.34 21.52 -1.94
CA GLU A 256 -20.71 20.99 -1.97
C GLU A 256 -21.10 20.37 -0.62
N ARG A 257 -20.19 19.62 0.00
CA ARG A 257 -20.39 19.03 1.34
C ARG A 257 -20.61 20.08 2.41
N ASP A 258 -19.96 21.24 2.26
CA ASP A 258 -20.08 22.39 3.16
C ASP A 258 -21.26 23.32 2.81
N GLY A 259 -22.01 23.00 1.75
CA GLY A 259 -23.24 23.70 1.38
C GLY A 259 -23.06 24.92 0.47
N ALA A 260 -21.92 25.07 -0.20
CA ALA A 260 -21.69 26.13 -1.18
C ALA A 260 -22.61 25.99 -2.41
N SER A 261 -23.03 27.12 -3.00
CA SER A 261 -23.79 27.11 -4.26
C SER A 261 -22.89 26.80 -5.47
N ALA A 262 -23.49 26.37 -6.57
CA ALA A 262 -22.77 26.15 -7.83
C ALA A 262 -22.05 27.43 -8.30
N GLU A 263 -22.66 28.61 -8.14
CA GLU A 263 -22.02 29.87 -8.51
C GLU A 263 -20.79 30.20 -7.63
N GLN A 264 -20.86 29.93 -6.33
CA GLN A 264 -19.73 30.11 -5.42
C GLN A 264 -18.57 29.16 -5.79
N ILE A 265 -18.89 27.91 -6.11
CA ILE A 265 -17.89 26.92 -6.53
C ILE A 265 -17.22 27.36 -7.83
N ASP A 266 -17.99 27.73 -8.84
CA ASP A 266 -17.43 28.13 -10.14
C ASP A 266 -16.57 29.40 -10.02
N CYS A 267 -16.99 30.38 -9.19
CA CYS A 267 -16.18 31.56 -8.87
C CYS A 267 -14.84 31.18 -8.21
N VAL A 268 -14.87 30.28 -7.21
CA VAL A 268 -13.65 29.81 -6.54
C VAL A 268 -12.73 29.09 -7.53
N LEU A 269 -13.27 28.22 -8.38
CA LEU A 269 -12.49 27.50 -9.38
C LEU A 269 -11.87 28.46 -10.41
N GLU A 270 -12.59 29.49 -10.85
CA GLU A 270 -12.07 30.52 -11.76
C GLU A 270 -10.89 31.29 -11.12
N GLU A 271 -11.04 31.72 -9.87
CA GLU A 271 -9.98 32.42 -9.13
C GLU A 271 -8.76 31.50 -8.92
N LEU A 272 -8.98 30.23 -8.56
CA LEU A 272 -7.91 29.24 -8.38
C LEU A 272 -7.18 28.95 -9.69
N ARG A 273 -7.88 28.91 -10.83
CA ARG A 273 -7.24 28.75 -12.14
C ARG A 273 -6.30 29.88 -12.47
N SER A 274 -6.69 31.12 -12.13
CA SER A 274 -5.86 32.30 -12.39
C SER A 274 -4.68 32.44 -11.44
N THR A 275 -4.77 31.84 -10.25
CA THR A 275 -3.80 32.04 -9.18
C THR A 275 -2.83 30.87 -9.07
N ILE A 276 -3.30 29.64 -9.17
CA ILE A 276 -2.49 28.45 -8.93
C ILE A 276 -2.04 27.87 -10.28
N SER A 277 -0.73 27.86 -10.50
CA SER A 277 -0.10 27.22 -11.66
C SER A 277 -0.11 25.69 -11.55
N GLU A 278 0.08 25.01 -12.68
CA GLU A 278 0.12 23.55 -12.72
C GLU A 278 1.26 22.96 -11.89
N ASP A 279 2.44 23.60 -11.95
CA ASP A 279 3.61 23.20 -11.18
C ASP A 279 3.36 23.32 -9.65
N GLU A 280 2.58 24.30 -9.21
CA GLU A 280 2.18 24.44 -7.82
C GLU A 280 1.22 23.32 -7.39
N ILE A 281 0.30 22.88 -8.26
CA ILE A 281 -0.58 21.73 -7.99
C ILE A 281 0.27 20.46 -7.85
N VAL A 282 1.21 20.23 -8.76
CA VAL A 282 2.14 19.09 -8.70
C VAL A 282 2.97 19.12 -7.40
N ALA A 283 3.50 20.30 -7.03
CA ALA A 283 4.27 20.47 -5.79
C ALA A 283 3.42 20.23 -4.53
N ALA A 284 2.14 20.62 -4.56
CA ALA A 284 1.19 20.39 -3.48
C ALA A 284 0.83 18.92 -3.30
N VAL A 285 0.63 18.20 -4.41
CA VAL A 285 0.44 16.74 -4.40
C VAL A 285 1.68 16.03 -3.86
N GLY A 286 2.88 16.58 -4.13
CA GLY A 286 4.14 16.17 -3.50
C GLY A 286 4.28 16.50 -2.01
N GLN A 287 3.23 17.06 -1.39
CA GLN A 287 3.11 17.34 0.05
C GLN A 287 4.18 18.28 0.64
N ASP A 288 4.66 19.27 -0.12
CA ASP A 288 5.41 20.36 0.52
C ASP A 288 4.47 21.14 1.45
N LYS A 289 4.68 21.00 2.77
CA LYS A 289 3.83 21.64 3.80
C LYS A 289 3.76 23.17 3.66
N ALA A 290 4.81 23.80 3.14
CA ALA A 290 4.80 25.24 2.89
C ALA A 290 3.84 25.56 1.74
N VAL A 291 3.92 24.80 0.64
CA VAL A 291 3.04 24.95 -0.53
C VAL A 291 1.58 24.67 -0.16
N LEU A 292 1.30 23.64 0.65
CA LEU A 292 -0.06 23.35 1.13
C LEU A 292 -0.64 24.48 2.00
N THR A 293 0.20 25.09 2.85
CA THR A 293 -0.22 26.23 3.69
C THR A 293 -0.55 27.44 2.82
N GLU A 294 0.30 27.74 1.84
CA GLU A 294 0.09 28.85 0.92
C GLU A 294 -1.14 28.63 0.05
N LEU A 295 -1.32 27.43 -0.50
CA LEU A 295 -2.52 27.06 -1.25
C LEU A 295 -3.77 27.19 -0.40
N SER A 296 -3.75 26.70 0.83
CA SER A 296 -4.90 26.83 1.74
C SER A 296 -5.26 28.30 1.99
N GLN A 297 -4.26 29.18 2.15
CA GLN A 297 -4.49 30.62 2.30
C GLN A 297 -5.06 31.26 1.04
N ARG A 298 -4.58 30.86 -0.14
CA ARG A 298 -5.07 31.35 -1.43
C ARG A 298 -6.49 30.88 -1.71
N THR A 299 -6.80 29.62 -1.43
CA THR A 299 -8.16 29.07 -1.50
C THR A 299 -9.10 29.76 -0.53
N ALA A 300 -8.69 29.99 0.72
CA ALA A 300 -9.50 30.73 1.68
C ALA A 300 -9.76 32.17 1.22
N LYS A 301 -8.77 32.83 0.62
CA LYS A 301 -8.92 34.17 0.06
C LYS A 301 -9.85 34.19 -1.16
N ALA A 302 -9.78 33.17 -2.03
CA ALA A 302 -10.67 33.01 -3.17
C ALA A 302 -12.13 32.85 -2.71
N ILE A 303 -12.36 31.98 -1.70
CA ILE A 303 -13.69 31.78 -1.10
C ILE A 303 -14.25 33.11 -0.57
N GLN A 304 -13.45 33.88 0.18
CA GLN A 304 -13.88 35.20 0.68
C GLN A 304 -14.18 36.23 -0.42
N GLY A 305 -13.63 36.05 -1.62
CA GLY A 305 -13.89 36.92 -2.77
C GLY A 305 -15.17 36.56 -3.53
N CYS A 306 -15.74 35.37 -3.28
CA CYS A 306 -16.87 34.80 -4.00
C CYS A 306 -18.18 34.76 -3.19
N ASP A 307 -18.17 35.28 -1.96
CA ASP A 307 -19.35 35.46 -1.08
C ASP A 307 -20.19 36.71 -1.40
#